data_AF-H1LDU8-F1
#
_entry.id   AF-H1LDU8-F1
#
_cell.length_a   1.000
_cell.length_b   1.000
_cell.length_c   1.000
_cell.angle_alpha   90.00
_cell.angle_beta   90.00
_cell.angle_gamma   90.00
#
_symmetry.space_group_name_H-M   'P 1'
#
loop_
_entity.id
_entity.type
_entity.pdbx_description
1 polymer ?
#
loop_
_entity_poly.entity_id
_entity_poly.type
_entity_poly.pdbx_seq_one_letter_code
_entity_poly.pdbx_strand_id
1 'polypeptide(L)'
;MGQKQLFKKVKVPNYLAYTKTPDNYVRDPYVWEGNKAPSTSPAVQKQNAFRVTDDGYLEYFTGINIYTDGDAKPADYAKLQKFVKKGNTSYFYTKSAVFGLPMTKISNTGKYQYLLKMTKTNHYLATMIPSQNKNVGGNVDISVRYYVGGQDFYVGSMSIYP
;
A
#
# COMPACT_ATOMS: atom_id res chain seq x y z
N MET A 1 -1.66 37.70 31.74
CA MET A 1 -2.51 36.58 31.28
C MET A 1 -1.75 35.80 30.22
N GLY A 2 -1.34 34.57 30.52
CA GLY A 2 -0.63 33.71 29.54
C GLY A 2 -1.61 33.13 28.53
N GLN A 3 -1.33 33.29 27.23
CA GLN A 3 -2.12 32.68 26.17
C GLN A 3 -2.14 31.16 26.36
N LYS A 4 -3.32 30.60 26.58
CA LYS A 4 -3.56 29.16 26.68
C LYS A 4 -3.42 28.59 25.26
N GLN A 5 -2.32 27.89 24.97
CA GLN A 5 -2.16 27.18 23.70
C GLN A 5 -3.25 26.08 23.62
N LEU A 6 -4.26 26.30 22.78
CA LEU A 6 -5.38 25.37 22.58
C LEU A 6 -4.98 24.10 21.83
N PHE A 7 -3.79 24.08 21.21
CA PHE A 7 -3.33 22.98 20.38
C PHE A 7 -1.91 22.57 20.78
N LYS A 8 -1.75 21.28 21.12
CA LYS A 8 -0.45 20.66 21.34
C LYS A 8 0.06 20.12 20.01
N LYS A 9 1.23 20.58 19.57
CA LYS A 9 1.95 19.97 18.45
C LYS A 9 2.29 18.52 18.83
N VAL A 10 1.59 17.57 18.21
CA VAL A 10 1.88 16.14 18.38
C VAL A 10 2.98 15.72 17.40
N LYS A 11 3.84 14.80 17.83
CA LYS A 11 4.85 14.20 16.95
C LYS A 11 4.11 13.44 15.84
N VAL A 12 4.40 13.78 14.58
CA VAL A 12 3.90 13.05 13.41
C VAL A 12 4.22 11.57 13.59
N PRO A 13 3.21 10.68 13.64
CA PRO A 13 3.48 9.26 13.77
C PRO A 13 4.33 8.73 12.62
N ASN A 14 5.33 7.90 12.94
CA ASN A 14 6.30 7.42 11.95
C ASN A 14 5.65 6.68 10.76
N TYR A 15 4.46 6.11 10.93
CA TYR A 15 3.74 5.41 9.86
C TYR A 15 3.23 6.37 8.76
N LEU A 16 3.08 7.68 9.04
CA LEU A 16 2.72 8.68 8.01
C LEU A 16 3.85 8.93 7.00
N ALA A 17 5.08 8.48 7.30
CA ALA A 17 6.16 8.50 6.32
C ALA A 17 5.98 7.44 5.22
N TYR A 18 5.08 6.47 5.41
CA TYR A 18 4.72 5.46 4.43
C TYR A 18 3.58 5.92 3.50
N THR A 19 2.63 6.72 4.00
CA THR A 19 1.50 7.23 3.19
C THR A 19 1.91 8.28 2.16
N LYS A 20 3.15 8.77 2.23
CA LYS A 20 3.77 9.58 1.16
C LYS A 20 4.30 8.66 0.07
N THR A 21 3.44 8.31 -0.88
CA THR A 21 3.86 7.82 -2.21
C THR A 21 4.90 8.79 -2.79
N PRO A 22 5.95 8.29 -3.48
CA PRO A 22 6.94 9.17 -4.09
C PRO A 22 6.29 10.02 -5.18
N ASP A 23 6.74 11.26 -5.24
CA ASP A 23 6.40 12.33 -6.18
C ASP A 23 5.83 11.85 -7.53
N ASN A 24 4.61 12.30 -7.83
CA ASN A 24 3.92 12.31 -9.13
C ASN A 24 2.92 11.18 -9.48
N TYR A 25 2.54 10.29 -8.56
CA TYR A 25 1.39 9.39 -8.79
C TYR A 25 0.23 9.66 -7.83
N VAL A 26 -0.89 10.12 -8.39
CA VAL A 26 -2.13 10.54 -7.71
C VAL A 26 -3.07 9.34 -7.44
N ARG A 27 -2.59 8.10 -7.58
CA ARG A 27 -3.41 6.92 -7.27
C ARG A 27 -3.14 6.39 -5.86
N ASP A 28 -4.21 5.88 -5.28
CA ASP A 28 -4.42 5.51 -3.89
C ASP A 28 -3.30 4.68 -3.25
N PRO A 29 -3.16 4.73 -1.89
CA PRO A 29 -1.99 4.25 -1.15
C PRO A 29 -1.90 2.71 -1.05
N TYR A 30 -2.42 2.00 -2.06
CA TYR A 30 -2.45 0.55 -2.11
C TYR A 30 -1.14 -0.04 -2.61
N VAL A 31 -0.76 -1.12 -1.94
CA VAL A 31 0.24 -2.08 -2.40
C VAL A 31 -0.53 -3.31 -2.86
N TRP A 32 -0.53 -3.53 -4.17
CA TRP A 32 -1.34 -4.53 -4.86
C TRP A 32 -0.61 -5.87 -4.89
N GLU A 33 -1.34 -6.97 -4.68
CA GLU A 33 -0.78 -8.31 -4.86
C GLU A 33 -0.41 -8.55 -6.33
N GLY A 34 0.74 -9.18 -6.55
CA GLY A 34 1.22 -9.54 -7.87
C GLY A 34 2.47 -8.77 -8.30
N ASN A 35 2.96 -9.13 -9.47
CA ASN A 35 4.25 -8.66 -9.96
C ASN A 35 4.18 -7.20 -10.50
N LYS A 36 3.12 -6.86 -11.24
CA LYS A 36 2.90 -5.55 -11.87
C LYS A 36 1.42 -5.35 -12.17
N ALA A 37 1.05 -4.11 -12.54
CA ALA A 37 -0.29 -3.78 -13.01
C ALA A 37 -0.79 -4.75 -14.11
N PRO A 38 -2.07 -5.15 -14.08
CA PRO A 38 -2.66 -6.02 -15.09
C PRO A 38 -2.76 -5.32 -16.45
N SER A 39 -2.73 -6.10 -17.54
CA SER A 39 -2.86 -5.59 -18.92
C SER A 39 -4.29 -5.28 -19.32
N THR A 40 -5.26 -5.61 -18.46
CA THR A 40 -6.66 -5.20 -18.60
C THR A 40 -6.87 -3.87 -17.88
N SER A 41 -7.92 -3.13 -18.26
CA SER A 41 -8.23 -1.86 -17.62
C SER A 41 -8.34 -2.04 -16.09
N PRO A 42 -7.57 -1.27 -15.29
CA PRO A 42 -7.61 -1.36 -13.82
C PRO A 42 -9.01 -1.14 -13.22
N ALA A 43 -9.90 -0.50 -13.99
CA ALA A 43 -11.31 -0.28 -13.70
C ALA A 43 -12.11 -1.57 -13.45
N VAL A 44 -11.81 -2.63 -14.19
CA VAL A 44 -12.58 -3.88 -14.21
C VAL A 44 -11.85 -5.01 -13.52
N GLN A 45 -10.53 -4.92 -13.41
CA GLN A 45 -9.73 -5.97 -12.78
C GLN A 45 -9.81 -5.87 -11.24
N LYS A 46 -10.40 -6.88 -10.63
CA LYS A 46 -10.38 -7.08 -9.18
C LYS A 46 -9.06 -7.72 -8.76
N GLN A 47 -8.46 -7.18 -7.70
CA GLN A 47 -7.19 -7.61 -7.13
C GLN A 47 -7.24 -7.47 -5.61
N ASN A 48 -6.34 -8.18 -4.93
CA ASN A 48 -6.12 -7.99 -3.51
C ASN A 48 -5.08 -6.89 -3.31
N ALA A 49 -5.18 -6.18 -2.19
CA ALA A 49 -4.24 -5.14 -1.85
C ALA A 49 -4.20 -4.91 -0.35
N PHE A 50 -3.19 -4.19 0.11
CA PHE A 50 -3.20 -3.60 1.43
C PHE A 50 -2.82 -2.13 1.40
N ARG A 51 -3.19 -1.40 2.44
CA ARG A 51 -2.73 -0.04 2.68
C ARG A 51 -2.45 0.18 4.16
N VAL A 52 -1.83 1.30 4.46
CA VAL A 52 -1.77 1.83 5.82
C VAL A 52 -2.55 3.14 5.85
N THR A 53 -3.51 3.25 6.75
CA THR A 53 -4.32 4.45 6.91
C THR A 53 -3.57 5.54 7.68
N ASP A 54 -3.99 6.79 7.51
CA ASP A 54 -3.40 7.95 8.20
C ASP A 54 -3.63 7.94 9.72
N ASP A 55 -4.61 7.19 10.20
CA ASP A 55 -4.79 6.98 11.63
C ASP A 55 -4.00 5.75 12.14
N GLY A 56 -3.37 4.96 11.26
CA GLY A 56 -2.38 3.94 11.61
C GLY A 56 -2.91 2.51 11.67
N TYR A 57 -3.88 2.14 10.84
CA TYR A 57 -4.29 0.75 10.62
C TYR A 57 -3.57 0.17 9.40
N LEU A 58 -3.10 -1.07 9.51
CA LEU A 58 -2.74 -1.90 8.38
C LEU A 58 -4.00 -2.65 7.95
N GLU A 59 -4.48 -2.38 6.75
CA GLU A 59 -5.74 -2.90 6.21
C GLU A 59 -5.48 -3.78 4.99
N TYR A 60 -6.11 -4.95 4.93
CA TYR A 60 -6.05 -5.87 3.79
C TYR A 60 -7.42 -5.96 3.11
N PHE A 61 -7.41 -6.01 1.79
CA PHE A 61 -8.60 -6.01 0.94
C PHE A 61 -8.53 -7.16 -0.04
N THR A 62 -9.69 -7.77 -0.30
CA THR A 62 -9.84 -8.83 -1.29
C THR A 62 -10.77 -8.41 -2.42
N GLY A 63 -10.35 -8.61 -3.66
CA GLY A 63 -11.21 -8.41 -4.83
C GLY A 63 -11.68 -6.97 -5.08
N ILE A 64 -10.84 -5.98 -4.78
CA ILE A 64 -11.11 -4.56 -5.05
C ILE A 64 -10.52 -4.15 -6.41
N ASN A 65 -11.10 -3.14 -7.04
CA ASN A 65 -10.54 -2.45 -8.19
C ASN A 65 -10.33 -0.96 -7.86
N ILE A 66 -9.83 -0.18 -8.82
CA ILE A 66 -9.54 1.25 -8.61
C ILE A 66 -10.78 2.13 -8.36
N TYR A 67 -11.99 1.67 -8.69
CA TYR A 67 -13.24 2.43 -8.53
C TYR A 67 -14.03 2.03 -7.29
N THR A 68 -13.72 0.88 -6.70
CA THR A 68 -14.25 0.48 -5.40
C THR A 68 -13.49 1.10 -4.23
N ASP A 69 -12.51 1.97 -4.51
CA ASP A 69 -11.79 2.67 -3.46
C ASP A 69 -12.70 3.67 -2.72
N GLY A 70 -12.54 3.75 -1.40
CA GLY A 70 -13.37 4.54 -0.50
C GLY A 70 -14.55 3.78 0.09
N ASP A 71 -15.20 2.89 -0.68
CA ASP A 71 -16.37 2.12 -0.24
C ASP A 71 -16.04 0.69 0.21
N ALA A 72 -14.88 0.16 -0.22
CA ALA A 72 -14.49 -1.19 0.16
C ALA A 72 -14.19 -1.30 1.65
N LYS A 73 -14.85 -2.23 2.34
CA LYS A 73 -14.50 -2.63 3.70
C LYS A 73 -13.26 -3.54 3.65
N PRO A 74 -12.25 -3.33 4.51
CA PRO A 74 -11.13 -4.27 4.61
C PRO A 74 -11.63 -5.66 5.02
N ALA A 75 -11.06 -6.68 4.39
CA ALA A 75 -11.29 -8.08 4.75
C ALA A 75 -10.71 -8.39 6.15
N ASP A 76 -9.58 -7.79 6.48
CA ASP A 76 -9.02 -7.80 7.83
C ASP A 76 -8.13 -6.57 8.08
N TYR A 77 -7.88 -6.24 9.34
CA TYR A 77 -7.07 -5.10 9.71
C TYR A 77 -6.48 -5.22 11.12
N ALA A 78 -5.37 -4.53 11.37
CA ALA A 78 -4.81 -4.40 12.70
C ALA A 78 -4.17 -3.02 12.91
N LYS A 79 -4.27 -2.48 14.12
CA LYS A 79 -3.60 -1.23 14.47
C LYS A 79 -2.09 -1.41 14.51
N LEU A 80 -1.37 -0.57 13.78
CA LEU A 80 0.08 -0.50 13.87
C LEU A 80 0.48 -0.07 15.27
N GLN A 81 1.34 -0.87 15.89
CA GLN A 81 1.93 -0.61 17.19
C GLN A 81 3.30 0.04 17.03
N LYS A 82 3.98 -0.22 15.92
CA LYS A 82 5.27 0.37 15.56
C LYS A 82 5.48 0.26 14.05
N PHE A 83 6.14 1.28 13.49
CA PHE A 83 6.65 1.28 12.13
C PHE A 83 8.14 1.64 12.15
N VAL A 84 8.93 0.88 11.39
CA VAL A 84 10.36 1.14 11.22
C VAL A 84 10.71 1.06 9.74
N LYS A 85 11.41 2.06 9.23
CA LYS A 85 12.01 2.04 7.89
C LYS A 85 13.53 1.94 8.02
N LYS A 86 14.15 0.99 7.30
CA LYS A 86 15.60 0.84 7.19
C LYS A 86 15.95 0.70 5.72
N GLY A 87 16.57 1.73 5.14
CA GLY A 87 16.84 1.77 3.69
C GLY A 87 15.55 1.64 2.87
N ASN A 88 15.53 0.65 1.97
CA ASN A 88 14.38 0.31 1.13
C ASN A 88 13.37 -0.65 1.79
N THR A 89 13.60 -1.03 3.05
CA THR A 89 12.75 -1.99 3.76
C THR A 89 11.92 -1.30 4.84
N SER A 90 10.62 -1.59 4.85
CA SER A 90 9.63 -1.18 5.84
C SER A 90 9.21 -2.37 6.69
N TYR A 91 9.07 -2.13 7.99
CA TYR A 91 8.70 -3.11 9.00
C TYR A 91 7.47 -2.60 9.76
N PHE A 92 6.38 -3.34 9.70
CA PHE A 92 5.10 -3.01 10.31
C PHE A 92 4.82 -3.99 11.44
N TYR A 93 4.72 -3.48 12.67
CA TYR A 93 4.50 -4.31 13.85
C TYR A 93 3.08 -4.13 14.35
N THR A 94 2.39 -5.24 14.59
CA THR A 94 1.01 -5.28 15.09
C THR A 94 0.89 -6.24 16.29
N LYS A 95 -0.20 -6.10 17.04
CA LYS A 95 -0.53 -7.00 18.14
C LYS A 95 -1.23 -8.28 17.66
N SER A 96 -2.06 -8.19 16.63
CA SER A 96 -2.73 -9.30 15.95
C SER A 96 -2.20 -9.46 14.53
N ALA A 97 -2.31 -10.67 13.96
CA ALA A 97 -2.11 -10.86 12.54
C ALA A 97 -3.19 -10.12 11.74
N VAL A 98 -2.85 -9.75 10.50
CA VAL A 98 -3.81 -9.35 9.47
C VAL A 98 -3.87 -10.51 8.48
N PHE A 99 -4.97 -11.26 8.50
CA PHE A 99 -5.18 -12.42 7.64
C PHE A 99 -5.18 -11.99 6.17
N GLY A 100 -4.50 -12.80 5.34
CA GLY A 100 -4.22 -12.49 3.93
C GLY A 100 -2.84 -11.88 3.71
N LEU A 101 -2.26 -11.22 4.72
CA LEU A 101 -0.89 -10.72 4.63
C LEU A 101 0.13 -11.76 5.13
N PRO A 102 1.32 -11.86 4.48
CA PRO A 102 2.38 -12.78 4.90
C PRO A 102 3.13 -12.24 6.12
N MET A 103 2.44 -12.19 7.27
CA MET A 103 2.98 -11.72 8.54
C MET A 103 3.71 -12.84 9.28
N THR A 104 4.86 -12.51 9.85
CA THR A 104 5.61 -13.41 10.73
C THR A 104 5.25 -13.15 12.18
N LYS A 105 4.90 -14.20 12.94
CA LYS A 105 4.76 -14.09 14.40
C LYS A 105 6.16 -14.05 15.03
N ILE A 106 6.46 -13.00 15.78
CA ILE A 106 7.78 -12.75 16.39
C ILE A 106 7.75 -12.75 17.93
N SER A 107 6.56 -12.71 18.53
CA SER A 107 6.37 -12.83 19.99
C SER A 107 4.99 -13.42 20.29
N ASN A 108 4.86 -14.09 21.44
CA ASN A 108 3.58 -14.58 21.95
C ASN A 108 2.85 -13.56 22.83
N THR A 109 3.55 -12.52 23.31
CA THR A 109 3.00 -11.53 24.25
C THR A 109 3.45 -10.11 23.90
N GLY A 110 2.83 -9.12 24.56
CA GLY A 110 3.15 -7.70 24.37
C GLY A 110 2.48 -7.08 23.14
N LYS A 111 2.94 -5.90 22.73
CA LYS A 111 2.36 -5.12 21.62
C LYS A 111 2.91 -5.50 20.24
N TYR A 112 4.10 -6.09 20.17
CA TYR A 112 4.79 -6.38 18.92
C TYR A 112 4.83 -7.90 18.68
N GLN A 113 3.69 -8.48 18.34
CA GLN A 113 3.57 -9.93 18.20
C GLN A 113 3.73 -10.38 16.76
N TYR A 114 3.28 -9.56 15.80
CA TYR A 114 3.35 -9.87 14.38
C TYR A 114 4.10 -8.79 13.63
N LEU A 115 4.81 -9.21 12.58
CA LEU A 115 5.65 -8.38 11.73
C LEU A 115 5.31 -8.62 10.27
N LEU A 116 4.98 -7.56 9.54
CA LEU A 116 5.03 -7.53 8.08
C LEU A 116 6.34 -6.87 7.65
N LYS A 117 7.09 -7.54 6.76
CA LYS A 117 8.28 -6.97 6.12
C LYS A 117 7.97 -6.68 4.66
N MET A 118 8.20 -5.44 4.23
CA MET A 118 8.04 -5.01 2.84
C MET A 118 9.34 -4.39 2.34
N THR A 119 9.83 -4.83 1.18
CA THR A 119 11.09 -4.37 0.59
C THR A 119 10.84 -3.79 -0.80
N LYS A 120 11.17 -2.51 -1.03
CA LYS A 120 11.14 -1.91 -2.37
C LYS A 120 12.30 -2.43 -3.20
N THR A 121 12.02 -2.99 -4.38
CA THR A 121 13.07 -3.58 -5.24
C THR A 121 13.73 -2.58 -6.19
N ASN A 122 13.12 -1.41 -6.41
CA ASN A 122 13.47 -0.46 -7.49
C ASN A 122 13.39 -1.06 -8.90
N HIS A 123 12.75 -2.21 -9.10
CA HIS A 123 12.42 -2.73 -10.42
C HIS A 123 11.14 -2.08 -10.92
N TYR A 124 11.26 -1.35 -12.02
CA TYR A 124 10.15 -0.70 -12.71
C TYR A 124 9.63 -1.63 -13.81
N LEU A 125 8.33 -1.83 -13.86
CA LEU A 125 7.68 -2.80 -14.73
C LEU A 125 6.60 -2.10 -15.54
N ALA A 126 6.74 -2.17 -16.86
CA ALA A 126 5.78 -1.63 -17.80
C ALA A 126 4.68 -2.66 -18.11
N THR A 127 3.45 -2.18 -18.17
CA THR A 127 2.30 -2.91 -18.69
C THR A 127 1.58 -2.05 -19.71
N MET A 128 1.44 -2.59 -20.93
CA MET A 128 0.59 -1.97 -21.95
C MET A 128 -0.87 -2.29 -21.63
N ILE A 129 -1.69 -1.26 -21.54
CA ILE A 129 -3.13 -1.33 -21.37
C ILE A 129 -3.74 -0.91 -22.70
N PRO A 130 -4.27 -1.85 -23.49
CA PRO A 130 -4.89 -1.52 -24.76
C PRO A 130 -6.16 -0.71 -24.52
N SER A 131 -6.40 0.28 -25.36
CA SER A 131 -7.67 1.00 -25.38
C SER A 131 -8.80 0.04 -25.75
N GLN A 132 -9.95 0.19 -25.10
CA GLN A 132 -11.17 -0.51 -25.53
C GLN A 132 -11.71 0.04 -26.86
N ASN A 133 -11.37 1.30 -27.18
CA ASN A 133 -11.64 1.90 -28.48
C ASN A 133 -10.43 1.73 -29.40
N LYS A 134 -10.60 0.96 -30.47
CA LYS A 134 -9.54 0.67 -31.47
C LYS A 134 -8.98 1.92 -32.16
N ASN A 135 -9.69 3.05 -32.10
CA ASN A 135 -9.28 4.31 -32.72
C ASN A 135 -8.47 5.22 -31.78
N VAL A 136 -8.21 4.78 -30.54
CA VAL A 136 -7.43 5.52 -29.55
C VAL A 136 -6.24 4.65 -29.14
N GLY A 137 -5.05 5.22 -29.00
CA GLY A 137 -3.89 4.49 -28.48
C GLY A 137 -4.13 4.04 -27.03
N GLY A 138 -3.61 2.87 -26.68
CA GLY A 138 -3.59 2.41 -25.28
C GLY A 138 -2.63 3.26 -24.42
N ASN A 139 -2.63 3.03 -23.11
CA ASN A 139 -1.66 3.64 -22.19
C ASN A 139 -0.65 2.61 -21.69
N VAL A 140 0.48 3.09 -21.18
CA VAL A 140 1.48 2.25 -20.49
C VAL A 140 1.47 2.61 -19.02
N ASP A 141 1.14 1.64 -18.17
CA ASP A 141 1.27 1.78 -16.72
C ASP A 141 2.63 1.26 -16.27
N ILE A 142 3.33 2.08 -15.51
CA ILE A 142 4.59 1.74 -14.85
C ILE A 142 4.30 1.45 -13.39
N SER A 143 4.71 0.26 -12.94
CA SER A 143 4.65 -0.17 -11.55
C SER A 143 6.05 -0.32 -10.96
N VAL A 144 6.20 -0.13 -9.65
CA VAL A 144 7.41 -0.52 -8.92
C VAL A 144 7.14 -1.81 -8.14
N ARG A 145 7.99 -2.82 -8.29
CA ARG A 145 7.88 -4.08 -7.55
C ARG A 145 8.34 -3.94 -6.10
N TYR A 146 7.63 -4.61 -5.21
CA TYR A 146 7.93 -4.82 -3.81
C TYR A 146 7.93 -6.32 -3.48
N TYR A 147 8.74 -6.72 -2.50
CA TYR A 147 8.61 -8.02 -1.84
C TYR A 147 7.98 -7.85 -0.47
N VAL A 148 6.84 -8.50 -0.23
CA VAL A 148 6.11 -8.45 1.04
C VAL A 148 6.07 -9.86 1.61
N GLY A 149 6.78 -10.10 2.72
CA GLY A 149 6.92 -11.45 3.28
C GLY A 149 7.44 -12.51 2.29
N GLY A 150 8.19 -12.09 1.26
CA GLY A 150 8.70 -12.96 0.19
C GLY A 150 7.78 -13.10 -1.03
N GLN A 151 6.57 -12.52 -1.00
CA GLN A 151 5.62 -12.52 -2.11
C GLN A 151 5.77 -11.25 -2.95
N ASP A 152 5.44 -11.35 -4.24
CA ASP A 152 5.44 -10.21 -5.16
C ASP A 152 4.23 -9.30 -4.93
N PHE A 153 4.51 -8.01 -4.78
CA PHE A 153 3.54 -6.94 -4.75
C PHE A 153 4.03 -5.79 -5.64
N TYR A 154 3.14 -4.86 -5.96
CA TYR A 154 3.50 -3.68 -6.72
C TYR A 154 2.76 -2.42 -6.27
N VAL A 155 3.36 -1.27 -6.58
CA VAL A 155 2.75 0.05 -6.42
C VAL A 155 2.78 0.75 -7.77
N GLY A 156 1.65 1.34 -8.17
CA GLY A 156 1.59 2.16 -9.39
C GLY A 156 2.47 3.40 -9.25
N SER A 157 3.18 3.76 -10.33
CA SER A 157 4.16 4.86 -10.32
C SER A 157 3.86 5.95 -11.35
N MET A 158 3.47 5.58 -12.57
CA MET A 158 3.09 6.55 -13.61
C MET A 158 2.26 5.85 -14.68
N SER A 159 1.43 6.63 -15.37
CA SER A 159 0.72 6.20 -16.57
C SER A 159 1.16 7.11 -17.70
N ILE A 160 1.61 6.51 -18.80
CA ILE A 160 2.08 7.20 -19.99
C ILE A 160 1.00 7.04 -21.05
N TYR A 161 0.50 8.17 -21.54
CA TYR A 161 -0.47 8.23 -22.62
C TYR A 161 0.22 8.65 -23.92
N PRO A 162 -0.27 8.16 -25.08
CA PRO A 162 0.21 8.56 -26.39
C PRO A 162 -0.09 10.03 -26.69
#